data_AF-A0A9E7A4G4-F1
#
_entry.id   AF-A0A9E7A4G4-F1
#
_cell.length_a   1.000
_cell.length_b   1.000
_cell.length_c   1.000
_cell.angle_alpha   90.00
_cell.angle_beta   90.00
_cell.angle_gamma   90.00
#
_symmetry.space_group_name_H-M   'P 1'
#
loop_
_entity.id
_entity.type
_entity.pdbx_description
1 polymer ?
#
loop_
_entity_poly.entity_id
_entity_poly.type
_entity_poly.pdbx_seq_one_letter_code
_entity_poly.pdbx_strand_id
1 'polypeptide(L)'
;MTEENTAATATEAGHPYHDARIEVLFDAATIAERNRELVEEIVGAAPEKLVVIAVLKGSFVFAADLIRSMHHAGLAPEVEFITLSSYRDARISSGHVTVLRDIETDVRGRDVLLIDDILESGRTLAFAKDLLAARGARRVMVCVLLEKPHKRAVQIEADFVGFKCPDYFVVGYGMDVSHAFRQLPFIGYIPEAEK
;
A
#
# COMPACT_ATOMS: atom_id res chain seq x y z
N MET A 1 26.82 39.84 29.12
CA MET A 1 26.08 39.94 27.84
C MET A 1 25.45 38.59 27.60
N THR A 2 24.19 38.47 27.96
CA THR A 2 23.35 37.30 27.71
C THR A 2 22.80 37.42 26.30
N GLU A 3 23.17 36.50 25.41
CA GLU A 3 22.58 36.40 24.08
C GLU A 3 21.13 35.91 24.20
N GLU A 4 20.19 36.76 23.78
CA GLU A 4 18.79 36.44 23.63
C GLU A 4 18.60 35.37 22.54
N ASN A 5 18.11 34.22 22.96
CA ASN A 5 17.61 33.17 22.09
C ASN A 5 16.22 33.56 21.57
N THR A 6 16.18 34.28 20.45
CA THR A 6 14.93 34.59 19.74
C THR A 6 14.53 33.38 18.90
N ALA A 7 13.99 32.35 19.56
CA ALA A 7 13.26 31.29 18.88
C ALA A 7 11.97 31.89 18.31
N ALA A 8 12.00 32.23 17.02
CA ALA A 8 10.81 32.56 16.25
C ALA A 8 9.86 31.35 16.29
N THR A 9 8.73 31.53 16.96
CA THR A 9 7.61 30.58 16.99
C THR A 9 7.14 30.33 15.57
N ALA A 10 7.48 29.17 15.02
CA ALA A 10 6.84 28.65 13.82
C ALA A 10 5.37 28.42 14.15
N THR A 11 4.53 29.33 13.67
CA THR A 11 3.07 29.28 13.72
C THR A 11 2.57 27.89 13.34
N GLU A 12 1.75 27.31 14.21
CA GLU A 12 0.95 26.10 14.01
C GLU A 12 -0.01 26.31 12.82
N ALA A 13 0.47 26.13 11.59
CA ALA A 13 -0.42 25.90 10.47
C ALA A 13 -0.94 24.47 10.60
N GLY A 14 -2.12 24.31 11.23
CA GLY A 14 -2.81 23.02 11.32
C GLY A 14 -2.91 22.35 9.95
N HIS A 15 -2.79 21.01 9.92
CA HIS A 15 -2.84 20.25 8.67
C HIS A 15 -4.13 20.59 7.91
N PRO A 16 -4.11 20.84 6.59
CA PRO A 16 -5.25 21.40 5.83
C PRO A 16 -6.52 20.54 5.81
N TYR A 17 -6.49 19.37 6.45
CA TYR A 17 -7.63 18.46 6.57
C TYR A 17 -8.04 18.19 8.02
N HIS A 18 -7.60 19.00 8.99
CA HIS A 18 -7.96 18.79 10.40
C HIS A 18 -9.48 18.66 10.62
N ASP A 19 -10.29 19.32 9.77
CA ASP A 19 -11.75 19.31 9.85
C ASP A 19 -12.42 18.49 8.73
N ALA A 20 -11.67 17.69 7.98
CA ALA A 20 -12.25 16.84 6.94
C ALA A 20 -13.18 15.79 7.59
N ARG A 21 -14.45 15.79 7.18
CA ARG A 21 -15.39 14.73 7.57
C ARG A 21 -14.98 13.44 6.87
N ILE A 22 -14.57 12.44 7.66
CA ILE A 22 -14.22 11.11 7.17
C ILE A 22 -15.33 10.15 7.57
N GLU A 23 -15.90 9.46 6.59
CA GLU A 23 -16.87 8.40 6.84
C GLU A 23 -16.18 7.04 6.78
N VAL A 24 -16.47 6.18 7.75
CA VAL A 24 -15.86 4.85 7.85
C VAL A 24 -16.41 3.96 6.75
N LEU A 25 -15.52 3.39 5.93
CA LEU A 25 -15.85 2.39 4.92
C LEU A 25 -15.63 0.97 5.44
N PHE A 26 -14.50 0.73 6.10
CA PHE A 26 -14.17 -0.53 6.76
C PHE A 26 -13.54 -0.25 8.12
N ASP A 27 -14.13 -0.76 9.19
CA ASP A 27 -13.59 -0.59 10.54
C ASP A 27 -12.41 -1.53 10.82
N ALA A 28 -11.71 -1.27 11.93
CA ALA A 28 -10.51 -2.02 12.32
C ALA A 28 -10.77 -3.53 12.50
N ALA A 29 -11.94 -3.90 13.03
CA ALA A 29 -12.30 -5.29 13.26
C ALA A 29 -12.53 -6.04 11.94
N THR A 30 -13.22 -5.39 10.99
CA THR A 30 -13.47 -5.89 9.64
C THR A 30 -12.16 -6.10 8.88
N ILE A 31 -11.23 -5.14 8.97
CA ILE A 31 -9.91 -5.26 8.35
C ILE A 31 -9.10 -6.41 8.97
N ALA A 32 -9.11 -6.53 10.30
CA ALA A 32 -8.40 -7.59 10.99
C ALA A 32 -8.93 -8.99 10.64
N GLU A 33 -10.25 -9.15 10.48
CA GLU A 33 -10.84 -10.39 9.97
C GLU A 33 -10.41 -10.67 8.54
N ARG A 34 -10.52 -9.68 7.65
CA ARG A 34 -10.15 -9.89 6.25
C ARG A 34 -8.66 -10.24 6.08
N ASN A 35 -7.78 -9.69 6.92
CA ASN A 35 -6.36 -10.06 6.94
C ASN A 35 -6.12 -11.51 7.36
N ARG A 36 -6.99 -12.13 8.16
CA ARG A 36 -6.91 -13.56 8.48
C ARG A 36 -7.31 -14.40 7.26
N GLU A 37 -8.44 -14.07 6.65
CA GLU A 37 -8.92 -14.76 5.45
C GLU A 37 -7.91 -14.68 4.29
N LEU A 38 -7.31 -13.51 4.05
CA LEU A 38 -6.26 -13.34 3.05
C LEU A 38 -5.05 -14.24 3.32
N VAL A 39 -4.67 -14.40 4.59
CA VAL A 39 -3.56 -15.30 4.95
C VAL A 39 -3.92 -16.76 4.70
N GLU A 40 -5.16 -17.17 4.93
CA GLU A 40 -5.62 -18.52 4.56
C GLU A 40 -5.53 -18.75 3.05
N GLU A 41 -5.92 -17.77 2.24
CA GLU A 41 -5.78 -17.81 0.78
C GLU A 41 -4.29 -17.92 0.36
N ILE A 42 -3.41 -17.13 0.99
CA ILE A 42 -1.96 -17.14 0.73
C ILE A 42 -1.34 -18.49 1.14
N VAL A 43 -1.72 -19.06 2.27
CA VAL A 43 -1.29 -20.40 2.71
C VAL A 43 -1.75 -21.45 1.70
N GLY A 44 -2.99 -21.36 1.21
CA GLY A 44 -3.54 -22.24 0.18
C GLY A 44 -2.77 -22.18 -1.15
N ALA A 45 -2.15 -21.04 -1.48
CA ALA A 45 -1.28 -20.91 -2.64
C ALA A 45 0.10 -21.58 -2.49
N ALA A 46 0.39 -22.14 -1.30
CA ALA A 46 1.58 -22.92 -0.95
C ALA A 46 2.91 -22.28 -1.42
N PRO A 47 3.24 -21.07 -0.96
CA PRO A 47 4.46 -20.40 -1.39
C PRO A 47 5.73 -21.06 -0.85
N GLU A 48 6.78 -21.14 -1.67
CA GLU A 48 8.09 -21.65 -1.22
C GLU A 48 9.14 -20.53 -1.17
N LYS A 49 9.88 -20.48 -0.05
CA LYS A 49 10.93 -19.47 0.22
C LYS A 49 10.42 -18.04 0.09
N LEU A 50 9.22 -17.79 0.62
CA LEU A 50 8.47 -16.56 0.45
C LEU A 50 9.26 -15.30 0.87
N VAL A 51 9.27 -14.30 -0.02
CA VAL A 51 9.63 -12.91 0.29
C VAL A 51 8.38 -12.06 0.19
N VAL A 52 8.08 -11.29 1.23
CA VAL A 52 7.05 -10.26 1.18
C VAL A 52 7.71 -8.93 0.83
N ILE A 53 7.22 -8.27 -0.22
CA ILE A 53 7.72 -6.96 -0.64
C ILE A 53 6.57 -5.95 -0.54
N ALA A 54 6.67 -4.99 0.37
CA ALA A 54 5.67 -3.95 0.53
C ALA A 54 6.04 -2.68 -0.28
N VAL A 55 5.10 -2.20 -1.10
CA VAL A 55 5.26 -0.96 -1.87
C VAL A 55 5.02 0.25 -0.96
N LEU A 56 6.07 1.03 -0.72
CA LEU A 56 5.97 2.21 0.14
C LEU A 56 5.40 3.42 -0.62
N LYS A 57 4.68 4.33 0.07
CA LYS A 57 4.44 4.33 1.52
C LYS A 57 3.11 3.72 1.93
N GLY A 58 2.11 3.69 1.06
CA GLY A 58 0.72 3.41 1.40
C GLY A 58 0.49 2.05 2.07
N SER A 59 1.17 1.01 1.59
CA SER A 59 0.93 -0.36 2.04
C SER A 59 1.47 -0.72 3.42
N PHE A 60 2.27 0.12 4.08
CA PHE A 60 3.07 -0.32 5.24
C PHE A 60 2.23 -0.80 6.43
N VAL A 61 1.07 -0.18 6.69
CA VAL A 61 0.17 -0.59 7.78
C VAL A 61 -0.43 -1.97 7.48
N PHE A 62 -0.96 -2.12 6.26
CA PHE A 62 -1.51 -3.38 5.77
C PHE A 62 -0.47 -4.50 5.78
N ALA A 63 0.72 -4.25 5.23
CA ALA A 63 1.80 -5.23 5.21
C ALA A 63 2.19 -5.67 6.62
N ALA A 64 2.28 -4.74 7.58
CA ALA A 64 2.63 -5.05 8.96
C ALA A 64 1.58 -5.94 9.64
N ASP A 65 0.28 -5.67 9.44
CA ASP A 65 -0.78 -6.51 9.99
C ASP A 65 -0.86 -7.87 9.29
N LEU A 66 -0.69 -7.90 7.96
CA LEU A 66 -0.73 -9.15 7.21
C LEU A 66 0.43 -10.08 7.60
N ILE A 67 1.65 -9.56 7.79
CA ILE A 67 2.80 -10.35 8.24
C ILE A 67 2.60 -10.88 9.68
N ARG A 68 1.97 -10.11 10.57
CA ARG A 68 1.57 -10.62 11.90
C ARG A 68 0.56 -11.76 11.78
N SER A 69 -0.44 -11.61 10.91
CA SER A 69 -1.42 -12.65 10.62
C SER A 69 -0.77 -13.91 10.03
N MET A 70 0.20 -13.75 9.12
CA MET A 70 1.00 -14.84 8.55
C MET A 70 1.75 -15.64 9.62
N HIS A 71 2.34 -14.96 10.62
CA HIS A 71 3.02 -15.62 11.73
C HIS A 71 2.08 -16.55 12.50
N HIS A 72 0.83 -16.12 12.76
CA HIS A 72 -0.17 -16.96 13.42
C HIS A 72 -0.57 -18.19 12.59
N ALA A 73 -0.47 -18.12 11.27
CA ALA A 73 -0.68 -19.25 10.36
C ALA A 73 0.58 -20.11 10.12
N GLY A 74 1.69 -19.84 10.82
CA GLY A 74 2.92 -20.62 10.71
C GLY A 74 3.84 -20.23 9.55
N LEU A 75 3.58 -19.11 8.87
CA LEU A 75 4.47 -18.56 7.84
C LEU A 75 5.51 -17.62 8.48
N ALA A 76 6.74 -17.63 7.96
CA ALA A 76 7.83 -16.76 8.39
C ALA A 76 8.61 -16.23 7.16
N PRO A 77 8.02 -15.31 6.38
CA PRO A 77 8.68 -14.76 5.19
C PRO A 77 9.80 -13.79 5.56
N GLU A 78 10.77 -13.63 4.66
CA GLU A 78 11.63 -12.44 4.65
C GLU A 78 10.80 -11.23 4.19
N VAL A 79 11.14 -10.04 4.71
CA VAL A 79 10.37 -8.81 4.47
C VAL A 79 11.27 -7.75 3.86
N GLU A 80 10.81 -7.18 2.76
CA GLU A 80 11.49 -6.16 1.97
C GLU A 80 10.53 -5.01 1.67
N PHE A 81 11.11 -3.86 1.33
CA PHE A 81 10.35 -2.67 0.97
C PHE A 81 10.88 -2.09 -0.33
N ILE A 82 9.97 -1.71 -1.23
CA ILE A 82 10.32 -1.00 -2.46
C ILE A 82 9.62 0.35 -2.47
N THR A 83 10.32 1.41 -2.88
CA THR A 83 9.71 2.73 -3.09
C THR A 83 9.69 3.04 -4.58
N LEU A 84 8.49 3.21 -5.12
CA LEU A 84 8.25 3.49 -6.53
C LEU A 84 7.62 4.86 -6.68
N SER A 85 8.06 5.61 -7.69
CA SER A 85 7.46 6.88 -8.06
C SER A 85 6.90 6.79 -9.47
N SER A 86 5.62 7.12 -9.63
CA SER A 86 5.02 7.36 -10.95
C SER A 86 5.17 8.84 -11.29
N TYR A 87 5.73 9.16 -12.46
CA TYR A 87 5.80 10.55 -12.92
C TYR A 87 4.37 11.09 -13.14
N ARG A 88 3.95 11.99 -12.23
CA ARG A 88 2.69 12.75 -12.31
C ARG A 88 2.94 14.08 -13.01
N ASP A 89 3.42 14.07 -14.25
CA ASP A 89 3.35 15.30 -15.04
C ASP A 89 1.89 15.55 -15.40
N ALA A 90 1.39 16.71 -14.98
CA ALA A 90 -0.01 17.07 -14.97
C ALA A 90 -0.57 17.18 -16.40
N ARG A 91 -0.96 16.05 -17.00
CA ARG A 91 -2.07 15.86 -17.96
C ARG A 91 -2.07 14.49 -18.64
N ILE A 92 -0.98 13.71 -18.58
CA ILE A 92 -0.92 12.33 -19.08
C ILE A 92 0.12 11.58 -18.25
N SER A 93 -0.24 10.46 -17.60
CA SER A 93 0.76 9.59 -16.97
C SER A 93 1.72 9.08 -18.05
N SER A 94 2.97 9.51 -18.04
CA SER A 94 3.99 9.18 -19.05
C SER A 94 4.43 7.70 -19.04
N GLY A 95 3.78 6.86 -18.23
CA GLY A 95 4.03 5.41 -18.15
C GLY A 95 5.34 5.02 -17.45
N HIS A 96 6.24 5.97 -17.19
CA HIS A 96 7.51 5.70 -16.53
C HIS A 96 7.35 5.66 -15.01
N VAL A 97 7.59 4.47 -14.44
CA VAL A 97 7.76 4.24 -13.01
C VAL A 97 9.26 4.18 -12.72
N THR A 98 9.72 4.87 -11.67
CA THR A 98 11.12 4.87 -11.25
C THR A 98 11.26 4.24 -9.87
N VAL A 99 12.31 3.44 -9.70
CA VAL A 99 12.70 2.90 -8.39
C VAL A 99 13.46 3.99 -7.62
N LEU A 100 12.87 4.47 -6.52
CA LEU A 100 13.52 5.43 -5.62
C LEU A 100 14.35 4.72 -4.56
N ARG A 101 13.86 3.57 -4.09
CA ARG A 101 14.59 2.64 -3.22
C ARG A 101 14.25 1.23 -3.63
N ASP A 102 15.29 0.45 -3.83
CA ASP A 102 15.23 -0.93 -4.28
C ASP A 102 15.29 -1.89 -3.09
N ILE A 103 14.97 -3.16 -3.35
CA ILE A 103 15.16 -4.25 -2.39
C ILE A 103 16.63 -4.65 -2.33
N GLU A 104 17.06 -5.17 -1.17
CA GLU A 104 18.44 -5.65 -0.98
C GLU A 104 18.55 -7.17 -1.17
N THR A 105 17.49 -7.90 -0.83
CA THR A 105 17.41 -9.36 -0.90
C THR A 105 17.31 -9.90 -2.33
N ASP A 106 18.02 -11.00 -2.61
CA ASP A 106 17.87 -11.76 -3.86
C ASP A 106 16.55 -12.54 -3.90
N VAL A 107 15.79 -12.33 -4.97
CA VAL A 107 14.49 -12.98 -5.22
C VAL A 107 14.60 -14.20 -6.12
N ARG A 108 15.79 -14.52 -6.66
CA ARG A 108 15.96 -15.59 -7.64
C ARG A 108 15.51 -16.95 -7.11
N GLY A 109 14.61 -17.60 -7.84
CA GLY A 109 14.05 -18.91 -7.50
C GLY A 109 13.10 -18.92 -6.30
N ARG A 110 12.68 -17.75 -5.81
CA ARG A 110 11.78 -17.59 -4.66
C ARG A 110 10.38 -17.16 -5.10
N ASP A 111 9.38 -17.48 -4.29
CA ASP A 111 8.08 -16.83 -4.44
C ASP A 111 8.10 -15.47 -3.77
N VAL A 112 7.51 -14.50 -4.46
CA VAL A 112 7.37 -13.14 -3.98
C VAL A 112 5.89 -12.82 -3.83
N LEU A 113 5.50 -12.27 -2.68
CA LEU A 113 4.21 -11.62 -2.47
C LEU A 113 4.42 -10.11 -2.44
N LEU A 114 4.02 -9.45 -3.52
CA LEU A 114 4.02 -8.00 -3.63
C LEU A 114 2.76 -7.44 -2.98
N ILE A 115 2.93 -6.58 -1.97
CA ILE A 115 1.84 -5.98 -1.20
C ILE A 115 1.71 -4.50 -1.57
N ASP A 116 0.49 -4.06 -1.92
CA ASP A 116 0.16 -2.65 -2.11
C ASP A 116 -1.16 -2.27 -1.41
N ASP A 117 -1.39 -0.99 -1.14
CA ASP A 117 -2.64 -0.55 -0.50
C ASP A 117 -3.82 -0.55 -1.48
N ILE A 118 -3.63 -0.09 -2.72
CA ILE A 118 -4.71 0.08 -3.70
C ILE A 118 -4.27 -0.36 -5.10
N LEU A 119 -5.03 -1.30 -5.69
CA LEU A 119 -5.01 -1.54 -7.13
C LEU A 119 -6.04 -0.65 -7.85
N GLU A 120 -5.57 0.45 -8.45
CA GLU A 120 -6.38 1.35 -9.29
C GLU A 120 -5.94 1.30 -10.76
N SER A 121 -4.88 2.03 -11.13
CA SER A 121 -4.37 2.03 -12.51
C SER A 121 -3.57 0.79 -12.88
N GLY A 122 -2.98 0.12 -11.89
CA GLY A 122 -2.14 -1.07 -12.06
C GLY A 122 -0.70 -0.82 -12.50
N ARG A 123 -0.32 0.41 -12.87
CA ARG A 123 1.02 0.69 -13.41
C ARG A 123 2.16 0.38 -12.44
N THR A 124 2.02 0.82 -11.19
CA THR A 124 3.01 0.60 -10.14
C THR A 124 3.24 -0.89 -9.89
N LEU A 125 2.15 -1.64 -9.69
CA LEU A 125 2.18 -3.08 -9.46
C LEU A 125 2.70 -3.86 -10.67
N ALA A 126 2.30 -3.50 -11.89
CA ALA A 126 2.80 -4.14 -13.10
C ALA A 126 4.30 -3.94 -13.26
N PHE A 127 4.79 -2.71 -13.09
CA PHE A 127 6.22 -2.42 -13.13
C PHE A 127 7.00 -3.23 -12.09
N ALA A 128 6.53 -3.27 -10.83
CA ALA A 128 7.16 -4.03 -9.78
C ALA A 128 7.16 -5.54 -10.07
N LYS A 129 6.04 -6.08 -10.55
CA LYS A 129 5.89 -7.48 -10.92
C LYS A 129 6.87 -7.87 -12.03
N ASP A 130 6.96 -7.07 -13.09
CA ASP A 130 7.87 -7.29 -14.21
C ASP A 130 9.33 -7.18 -13.78
N LEU A 131 9.67 -6.20 -12.93
CA LEU A 131 11.00 -6.02 -12.36
C LEU A 131 11.46 -7.26 -11.58
N LEU A 132 10.59 -7.78 -10.72
CA LEU A 132 10.89 -8.94 -9.86
C LEU A 132 10.97 -10.24 -10.67
N ALA A 133 10.08 -10.41 -11.66
CA ALA A 133 10.14 -11.52 -12.59
C ALA A 133 11.45 -11.52 -13.40
N ALA A 134 11.87 -10.35 -13.91
CA ALA A 134 13.13 -10.20 -14.64
C ALA A 134 14.37 -10.50 -13.78
N ARG A 135 14.28 -10.37 -12.46
CA ARG A 135 15.35 -10.77 -11.51
C ARG A 135 15.39 -12.26 -11.21
N GLY A 136 14.45 -13.02 -11.77
CA GLY A 136 14.39 -14.47 -11.66
C GLY A 136 13.54 -14.97 -10.50
N ALA A 137 12.62 -14.16 -9.97
CA ALA A 137 11.59 -14.67 -9.06
C ALA A 137 10.85 -15.87 -9.69
N ARG A 138 10.60 -16.92 -8.90
CA ARG A 138 9.91 -18.14 -9.38
C ARG A 138 8.45 -17.84 -9.70
N ARG A 139 7.80 -17.07 -8.83
CA ARG A 139 6.42 -16.61 -8.96
C ARG A 139 6.32 -15.25 -8.26
N VAL A 140 5.58 -14.33 -8.87
CA VAL A 140 5.25 -13.04 -8.25
C VAL A 140 3.75 -12.94 -8.13
N MET A 141 3.26 -13.08 -6.90
CA MET A 141 1.86 -12.90 -6.53
C MET A 141 1.64 -11.48 -6.03
N VAL A 142 0.43 -10.97 -6.20
CA VAL A 142 0.04 -9.61 -5.82
C VAL A 142 -1.09 -9.68 -4.80
N CYS A 143 -0.89 -9.05 -3.65
CA CYS A 143 -1.91 -8.87 -2.63
C CYS A 143 -2.19 -7.38 -2.47
N VAL A 144 -3.45 -6.98 -2.60
CA VAL A 144 -3.86 -5.60 -2.38
C VAL A 144 -4.96 -5.50 -1.34
N LEU A 145 -4.89 -4.46 -0.52
CA LEU A 145 -5.96 -4.21 0.45
C LEU A 145 -7.24 -3.79 -0.25
N LEU A 146 -7.16 -2.83 -1.17
CA LEU A 146 -8.31 -2.33 -1.93
C LEU A 146 -8.14 -2.56 -3.43
N GLU A 147 -9.23 -2.98 -4.06
CA GLU A 147 -9.35 -3.01 -5.51
C GLU A 147 -10.45 -2.05 -5.97
N LYS A 148 -10.08 -1.07 -6.81
CA LYS A 148 -11.06 -0.19 -7.45
C LYS A 148 -11.41 -0.66 -8.85
N PRO A 149 -12.70 -0.66 -9.22
CA PRO A 149 -13.12 -1.02 -10.57
C PRO A 149 -12.89 0.13 -11.56
N HIS A 150 -12.82 -0.19 -12.86
CA HIS A 150 -12.94 0.75 -14.00
C HIS A 150 -11.80 1.76 -14.26
N LYS A 151 -10.65 1.67 -13.57
CA LYS A 151 -9.51 2.57 -13.79
C LYS A 151 -8.21 1.90 -14.25
N ARG A 152 -8.27 0.63 -14.65
CA ARG A 152 -7.10 -0.12 -15.14
C ARG A 152 -6.51 0.56 -16.37
N ALA A 153 -5.22 0.86 -16.31
CA ALA A 153 -4.47 1.39 -17.43
C ALA A 153 -3.53 0.35 -18.06
N VAL A 154 -3.32 -0.77 -17.37
CA VAL A 154 -2.54 -1.93 -17.80
C VAL A 154 -3.28 -3.20 -17.37
N GLN A 155 -3.02 -4.30 -18.08
CA GLN A 155 -3.60 -5.60 -17.74
C GLN A 155 -2.84 -6.20 -16.55
N ILE A 156 -3.42 -6.08 -15.37
CA ILE A 156 -2.94 -6.70 -14.13
C ILE A 156 -4.12 -7.03 -13.23
N GLU A 157 -4.02 -8.21 -12.61
CA GLU A 157 -4.94 -8.72 -11.62
C GLU A 157 -4.17 -8.99 -10.33
N ALA A 158 -4.82 -8.74 -9.20
CA ALA A 158 -4.30 -9.15 -7.91
C ALA A 158 -4.73 -10.60 -7.63
N ASP A 159 -3.80 -11.40 -7.13
CA ASP A 159 -4.05 -12.78 -6.73
C ASP A 159 -4.90 -12.83 -5.44
N PHE A 160 -4.70 -11.83 -4.57
CA PHE A 160 -5.43 -11.70 -3.29
C PHE A 160 -5.94 -10.27 -3.11
N VAL A 161 -7.24 -10.12 -2.88
CA VAL A 161 -7.90 -8.81 -2.73
C VAL A 161 -8.59 -8.73 -1.38
N GLY A 162 -8.22 -7.75 -0.55
CA GLY A 162 -8.87 -7.49 0.73
C GLY A 162 -10.33 -7.08 0.50
N PHE A 163 -10.55 -5.95 -0.15
CA PHE A 163 -11.88 -5.39 -0.39
C PHE A 163 -12.02 -4.83 -1.79
N LYS A 164 -13.18 -5.05 -2.40
CA LYS A 164 -13.60 -4.26 -3.56
C LYS A 164 -14.13 -2.93 -3.07
N CYS A 165 -13.53 -1.85 -3.55
CA CYS A 165 -13.86 -0.49 -3.15
C CYS A 165 -14.55 0.25 -4.30
N PRO A 166 -15.70 0.92 -4.08
CA PRO A 166 -16.23 1.89 -5.03
C PRO A 166 -15.22 2.99 -5.35
N ASP A 167 -15.51 3.82 -6.34
CA ASP A 167 -14.61 4.93 -6.72
C ASP A 167 -14.69 6.11 -5.74
N TYR A 168 -14.31 5.87 -4.48
CA TYR A 168 -14.22 6.86 -3.42
C TYR A 168 -12.79 7.34 -3.22
N PHE A 169 -12.64 8.58 -2.78
CA PHE A 169 -11.35 9.07 -2.30
C PHE A 169 -11.12 8.54 -0.87
N VAL A 170 -10.31 7.48 -0.74
CA VAL A 170 -10.08 6.75 0.51
C VAL A 170 -8.84 7.22 1.25
N VAL A 171 -8.89 7.15 2.58
CA VAL A 171 -7.81 7.50 3.52
C VAL A 171 -7.81 6.52 4.69
N GLY A 172 -6.75 6.55 5.50
CA GLY A 172 -6.64 5.67 6.66
C GLY A 172 -5.91 4.39 6.35
N TYR A 173 -5.50 3.69 7.42
CA TYR A 173 -4.84 2.39 7.32
C TYR A 173 -3.66 2.37 6.33
N GLY A 174 -2.82 3.41 6.41
CA GLY A 174 -1.66 3.61 5.55
C GLY A 174 -1.90 4.54 4.35
N MET A 175 -3.14 4.68 3.85
CA MET A 175 -3.52 5.60 2.76
C MET A 175 -3.61 7.06 3.25
N ASP A 176 -3.35 8.02 2.37
CA ASP A 176 -3.30 9.44 2.72
C ASP A 176 -3.98 10.40 1.76
N VAL A 177 -4.24 11.61 2.28
CA VAL A 177 -4.33 12.82 1.47
C VAL A 177 -3.33 13.84 1.97
N SER A 178 -2.49 14.34 1.06
CA SER A 178 -1.44 15.31 1.36
C SER A 178 -0.64 14.93 2.62
N HIS A 179 -0.25 13.66 2.74
CA HIS A 179 0.49 13.08 3.87
C HIS A 179 -0.26 12.93 5.21
N ALA A 180 -1.56 13.23 5.30
CA ALA A 180 -2.36 12.97 6.51
C ALA A 180 -3.15 11.66 6.46
N PHE A 181 -3.63 11.27 7.66
CA PHE A 181 -4.59 10.19 7.93
C PHE A 181 -4.08 8.77 7.83
N ARG A 182 -2.83 8.53 7.43
CA ARG A 182 -2.25 7.18 7.38
C ARG A 182 -2.42 6.39 8.68
N GLN A 183 -2.41 7.09 9.82
CA GLN A 183 -2.49 6.52 11.16
C GLN A 183 -3.89 6.07 11.58
N LEU A 184 -4.96 6.41 10.84
CA LEU A 184 -6.30 6.00 11.22
C LEU A 184 -6.40 4.47 11.20
N PRO A 185 -7.01 3.84 12.24
CA PRO A 185 -7.05 2.38 12.37
C PRO A 185 -8.11 1.72 11.47
N PHE A 186 -8.80 2.52 10.65
CA PHE A 186 -9.87 2.11 9.75
C PHE A 186 -9.62 2.69 8.36
N ILE A 187 -10.31 2.15 7.36
CA ILE A 187 -10.37 2.73 6.02
C ILE A 187 -11.60 3.61 5.97
N GLY A 188 -11.40 4.88 5.69
CA GLY A 188 -12.49 5.84 5.49
C GLY A 188 -12.45 6.45 4.11
N TYR A 189 -13.48 7.23 3.79
CA TYR A 189 -13.49 8.07 2.60
C TYR A 189 -13.89 9.50 2.95
N ILE A 190 -13.44 10.44 2.12
CA ILE A 190 -13.84 11.83 2.18
C ILE A 190 -15.04 11.99 1.23
N PRO A 191 -16.25 12.29 1.73
CA PRO A 191 -17.39 12.57 0.87
C PRO A 191 -17.08 13.75 -0.04
N GLU A 192 -17.55 13.71 -1.29
CA GLU A 192 -17.52 14.91 -2.13
C GLU A 192 -18.33 16.00 -1.43
N ALA A 193 -17.79 17.22 -1.38
CA ALA A 193 -18.57 18.36 -0.90
C ALA A 193 -19.81 18.50 -1.79
N GLU A 194 -21.01 18.44 -1.19
CA GLU A 194 -22.25 18.78 -1.89
C GLU A 194 -22.04 20.16 -2.54
N LYS A 195 -22.15 20.21 -3.87
CA LYS A 195 -22.06 21.46 -4.64
C LYS A 195 -23.30 22.32 -4.44
#